data_AF-A0AAW5AWA5-F1
#
_entry.id   AF-A0AAW5AWA5-F1
#
_cell.length_a   1.000
_cell.length_b   1.000
_cell.length_c   1.000
_cell.angle_alpha   90.00
_cell.angle_beta   90.00
_cell.angle_gamma   90.00
#
_symmetry.space_group_name_H-M   'P 1'
#
loop_
_entity.id
_entity.type
_entity.pdbx_description
1 polymer ?
#
loop_
_entity_poly.entity_id
_entity_poly.type
_entity_poly.pdbx_seq_one_letter_code
_entity_poly.pdbx_strand_id
1 'polypeptide(L)'
;MKRMNLTALLLSGVCLLCHPLQAQQSVDACDGRTYKVGDTLRIGEPLPSGYLYVKRINADNKFDKLNPKNSTGRTAVITDIPAYQPKLYQQFGIYQQPKTPQIVFAEQGDFKIGVYLNMALTKGNIMSGHYVSHMNGAVDLTPAILFAYAHKLYGKPIDTASVETYAFLCAPQQYAEATNDPFALEELRTTYRNELKQAVVKADFNKVFRIKCLSELQMYDINQQRFPLSGLTCIDVKTEQNRELSQQGYCLWGTCAFHFTNTPSFTTLPCEKPIAQGIYTMRKMSSATLPPTATLYVYVRILQQAVSLPDERIKVMRPGASFEFEWSTLRKAYGQKALNMEIIQTDGYYNVFPYSIQEVTYNYLGTQTLPKENNKK
;
A
#
# COMPACT_ATOMS: atom_id res chain seq x y z
N MET A 1 57.26 24.57 -65.81
CA MET A 1 57.38 24.31 -64.35
C MET A 1 56.77 25.51 -63.63
N LYS A 2 55.90 25.47 -62.62
CA LYS A 2 55.20 24.44 -61.84
C LYS A 2 54.09 25.19 -61.06
N ARG A 3 52.83 24.73 -61.18
CA ARG A 3 51.84 24.44 -60.11
C ARG A 3 51.80 25.28 -58.81
N MET A 4 50.60 25.80 -58.51
CA MET A 4 49.81 25.74 -57.24
C MET A 4 50.44 26.32 -55.95
N ASN A 5 49.75 27.10 -55.11
CA ASN A 5 48.49 26.77 -54.44
C ASN A 5 47.73 28.02 -53.96
N LEU A 6 46.41 27.95 -54.15
CA LEU A 6 45.38 28.83 -53.61
C LEU A 6 44.95 28.28 -52.25
N THR A 7 45.44 28.84 -51.14
CA THR A 7 44.97 28.51 -49.79
C THR A 7 45.20 29.70 -48.87
N ALA A 8 44.25 30.62 -48.84
CA ALA A 8 44.00 31.50 -47.70
C ALA A 8 42.64 32.19 -47.90
N LEU A 9 41.89 32.36 -46.81
CA LEU A 9 40.59 33.03 -46.69
C LEU A 9 39.34 32.23 -47.08
N LEU A 10 38.97 31.32 -46.18
CA LEU A 10 37.56 31.09 -45.81
C LEU A 10 37.52 30.84 -44.30
N LEU A 11 37.49 31.91 -43.52
CA LEU A 11 37.15 31.88 -42.08
C LEU A 11 36.44 33.20 -41.73
N SER A 12 35.39 33.50 -42.51
CA SER A 12 34.40 34.51 -42.17
C SER A 12 33.29 33.85 -41.34
N GLY A 13 33.33 34.12 -40.04
CA GLY A 13 32.17 34.38 -39.20
C GLY A 13 31.00 33.40 -39.25
N VAL A 14 31.06 32.37 -38.41
CA VAL A 14 29.87 31.85 -37.74
C VAL A 14 30.10 32.01 -36.24
N CYS A 15 29.77 33.18 -35.70
CA CYS A 15 29.55 33.33 -34.27
C CYS A 15 28.27 32.55 -33.92
N LEU A 16 28.42 31.25 -33.68
CA LEU A 16 27.45 30.51 -32.88
C LEU A 16 27.40 31.20 -31.53
N LEU A 17 26.24 31.76 -31.21
CA LEU A 17 25.86 32.20 -29.88
C LEU A 17 25.93 30.98 -28.96
N CYS A 18 27.12 30.70 -28.42
CA CYS A 18 27.30 29.91 -27.22
C CYS A 18 26.59 30.65 -26.10
N HIS A 19 25.29 30.41 -25.94
CA HIS A 19 24.68 30.53 -24.64
C HIS A 19 25.57 29.69 -23.71
N PRO A 20 26.04 30.24 -22.56
CA PRO A 20 26.72 29.40 -21.61
C PRO A 20 25.76 28.25 -21.33
N LEU A 21 26.20 27.00 -21.55
CA LEU A 21 25.54 25.85 -20.96
C LEU A 21 25.58 26.10 -19.45
N GLN A 22 24.56 26.75 -18.90
CA GLN A 22 24.30 26.69 -17.48
C GLN A 22 24.15 25.20 -17.20
N ALA A 23 25.07 24.64 -16.41
CA ALA A 23 24.90 23.31 -15.88
C ALA A 23 23.48 23.24 -15.32
N GLN A 24 22.64 22.42 -15.95
CA GLN A 24 21.23 22.30 -15.62
C GLN A 24 21.17 21.92 -14.14
N GLN A 25 20.61 22.81 -13.31
CA GLN A 25 20.59 22.58 -11.86
C GLN A 25 19.83 21.28 -11.59
N SER A 26 20.34 20.51 -10.63
CA SER A 26 19.74 19.28 -10.17
C SER A 26 19.63 19.29 -8.65
N VAL A 27 18.73 18.46 -8.13
CA VAL A 27 18.58 18.21 -6.69
C VAL A 27 18.88 16.76 -6.41
N ASP A 28 19.97 16.49 -5.69
CA ASP A 28 20.19 15.20 -5.06
C ASP A 28 19.26 15.09 -3.86
N ALA A 29 18.21 14.30 -4.03
CA ALA A 29 17.14 14.18 -3.07
C ALA A 29 17.39 13.05 -2.07
N CYS A 30 16.70 13.14 -0.95
CA CYS A 30 16.84 12.23 0.18
C CYS A 30 16.37 10.82 -0.09
N ASP A 31 15.63 10.58 -1.17
CA ASP A 31 15.22 9.24 -1.59
C ASP A 31 16.28 8.51 -2.43
N GLY A 32 17.48 9.10 -2.55
CA GLY A 32 18.61 8.53 -3.28
C GLY A 32 18.59 8.81 -4.77
N ARG A 33 17.69 9.69 -5.26
CA ARG A 33 17.57 10.06 -6.67
C ARG A 33 18.03 11.49 -6.91
N THR A 34 18.52 11.74 -8.12
CA THR A 34 18.83 13.09 -8.62
C THR A 34 17.69 13.54 -9.51
N TYR A 35 17.05 14.65 -9.14
CA TYR A 35 15.96 15.26 -9.90
C TYR A 35 16.48 16.43 -10.73
N LYS A 36 16.08 16.51 -12.00
CA LYS A 36 16.44 17.57 -12.94
C LYS A 36 15.21 18.08 -13.70
N VAL A 37 15.35 19.24 -14.34
CA VAL A 37 14.32 19.76 -15.26
C VAL A 37 14.00 18.71 -16.34
N GLY A 38 12.72 18.47 -16.55
CA GLY A 38 12.19 17.39 -17.41
C GLY A 38 11.76 16.14 -16.65
N ASP A 39 12.21 15.92 -15.41
CA ASP A 39 11.74 14.78 -14.61
C ASP A 39 10.29 14.99 -14.14
N THR A 40 9.56 13.90 -13.93
CA THR A 40 8.15 13.96 -13.49
C THR A 40 8.04 13.73 -11.99
N LEU A 41 7.36 14.65 -11.31
CA LEU A 41 6.87 14.49 -9.95
C LEU A 41 5.47 13.90 -9.97
N ARG A 42 5.17 13.06 -8.97
CA ARG A 42 3.81 12.58 -8.71
C ARG A 42 3.41 12.94 -7.30
N ILE A 43 2.26 13.58 -7.16
CA ILE A 43 1.70 13.98 -5.86
C ILE A 43 1.29 12.72 -5.10
N GLY A 44 1.80 12.55 -3.89
CA GLY A 44 1.41 11.46 -2.98
C GLY A 44 0.20 11.83 -2.12
N GLU A 45 -0.04 11.05 -1.08
CA GLU A 45 -1.17 11.30 -0.18
C GLU A 45 -0.91 12.51 0.74
N PRO A 46 -1.95 13.30 1.05
CA PRO A 46 -1.84 14.41 1.98
C PRO A 46 -1.73 13.90 3.41
N LEU A 47 -1.07 14.68 4.26
CA LEU A 47 -1.20 14.52 5.70
C LEU A 47 -2.64 14.88 6.14
N PRO A 48 -3.05 14.55 7.39
CA PRO A 48 -4.23 15.16 7.99
C PRO A 48 -4.18 16.70 7.97
N SER A 49 -2.98 17.28 8.00
CA SER A 49 -2.72 18.72 7.86
C SER A 49 -2.64 19.21 6.40
N GLY A 50 -2.82 18.33 5.41
CA GLY A 50 -2.74 18.62 3.99
C GLY A 50 -1.33 18.51 3.40
N TYR A 51 -1.09 19.19 2.28
CA TYR A 51 0.22 19.29 1.64
C TYR A 51 0.99 20.48 2.19
N LEU A 52 1.91 20.22 3.12
CA LEU A 52 2.69 21.28 3.78
C LEU A 52 3.89 21.75 2.93
N TYR A 53 4.44 20.85 2.12
CA TYR A 53 5.69 21.07 1.37
C TYR A 53 5.48 21.16 -0.14
N VAL A 54 4.22 21.15 -0.58
CA VAL A 54 3.80 21.39 -1.95
C VAL A 54 2.84 22.56 -1.95
N LYS A 55 3.16 23.60 -2.72
CA LYS A 55 2.35 24.80 -2.86
C LYS A 55 1.86 24.92 -4.29
N ARG A 56 0.58 25.23 -4.49
CA ARG A 56 0.05 25.59 -5.80
C ARG A 56 0.55 26.98 -6.16
N ILE A 57 0.82 27.22 -7.44
CA ILE A 57 1.02 28.56 -7.99
C ILE A 57 -0.25 28.93 -8.74
N ASN A 58 -0.88 30.04 -8.35
CA ASN A 58 -2.12 30.51 -8.96
C ASN A 58 -1.85 31.34 -10.23
N ALA A 59 -2.92 31.81 -10.88
CA ALA A 59 -2.83 32.62 -12.11
C ALA A 59 -2.06 33.94 -11.92
N ASP A 60 -2.02 34.48 -10.70
CA ASP A 60 -1.28 35.68 -10.32
C ASP A 60 0.19 35.39 -9.95
N ASN A 61 0.68 34.17 -10.20
CA ASN A 61 2.00 33.67 -9.80
C ASN A 61 2.27 33.74 -8.27
N LYS A 62 1.21 33.63 -7.46
CA LYS A 62 1.31 33.57 -5.99
C LYS A 62 1.17 32.14 -5.49
N PHE A 63 1.84 31.85 -4.39
CA PHE A 63 1.74 30.56 -3.72
C PHE A 63 0.44 30.45 -2.91
N ASP A 64 -0.25 29.33 -3.09
CA ASP A 64 -1.47 28.96 -2.38
C ASP A 64 -1.39 27.51 -1.90
N LYS A 65 -2.31 27.12 -1.00
CA LYS A 65 -2.44 25.75 -0.51
C LYS A 65 -2.88 24.81 -1.64
N LEU A 66 -2.27 23.63 -1.69
CA LEU A 66 -2.71 22.58 -2.59
C LEU A 66 -3.95 21.86 -2.01
N ASN A 67 -5.02 21.74 -2.79
CA ASN A 67 -6.27 21.11 -2.35
C ASN A 67 -6.16 19.58 -2.33
N PRO A 68 -6.35 18.90 -1.18
CA PRO A 68 -6.32 17.44 -1.07
C PRO A 68 -7.24 16.68 -2.03
N LYS A 69 -8.47 17.17 -2.24
CA LYS A 69 -9.55 16.36 -2.85
C LYS A 69 -9.24 15.82 -4.26
N ASN A 70 -8.41 16.53 -5.03
CA ASN A 70 -8.14 16.21 -6.44
C ASN A 70 -6.64 16.23 -6.79
N SER A 71 -5.75 16.12 -5.80
CA SER A 71 -4.30 16.28 -6.06
C SER A 71 -3.53 14.97 -6.02
N THR A 72 -3.90 14.01 -5.17
CA THR A 72 -3.22 12.70 -5.10
C THR A 72 -3.16 12.06 -6.48
N GLY A 73 -1.98 11.54 -6.84
CA GLY A 73 -1.74 10.86 -8.11
C GLY A 73 -1.51 11.78 -9.31
N ARG A 74 -1.81 13.08 -9.20
CA ARG A 74 -1.49 14.04 -10.27
C ARG A 74 0.00 14.07 -10.52
N THR A 75 0.37 14.28 -11.77
CA THR A 75 1.75 14.45 -12.19
C THR A 75 2.06 15.91 -12.49
N ALA A 76 3.35 16.26 -12.45
CA ALA A 76 3.85 17.55 -12.91
C ALA A 76 5.30 17.37 -13.38
N VAL A 77 5.68 18.00 -14.48
CA VAL A 77 7.06 17.94 -15.00
C VAL A 77 7.86 19.08 -14.40
N ILE A 78 9.05 18.81 -13.86
CA ILE A 78 9.94 19.84 -13.32
C ILE A 78 10.33 20.79 -14.46
N THR A 79 9.98 22.06 -14.33
CA THR A 79 10.26 23.11 -15.30
C THR A 79 11.43 23.98 -14.89
N ASP A 80 11.67 24.14 -13.58
CA ASP A 80 12.74 24.96 -13.05
C ASP A 80 13.25 24.44 -11.71
N ILE A 81 14.56 24.63 -11.49
CA ILE A 81 15.24 24.37 -10.22
C ILE A 81 16.00 25.66 -9.89
N PRO A 82 15.43 26.54 -9.06
CA PRO A 82 16.02 27.84 -8.80
C PRO A 82 17.22 27.73 -7.84
N ALA A 83 18.24 28.54 -8.14
CA ALA A 83 19.30 28.86 -7.19
C ALA A 83 18.72 29.42 -5.87
N TYR A 84 19.53 29.43 -4.81
CA TYR A 84 19.10 29.99 -3.54
C TYR A 84 18.70 31.46 -3.67
N GLN A 85 17.43 31.74 -3.37
CA GLN A 85 16.85 33.07 -3.32
C GLN A 85 16.16 33.25 -1.96
N PRO A 86 16.68 34.09 -1.05
CA PRO A 86 16.19 34.16 0.33
C PRO A 86 14.68 34.35 0.46
N LYS A 87 14.08 35.28 -0.30
CA LYS A 87 12.64 35.55 -0.26
C LYS A 87 11.79 34.36 -0.69
N LEU A 88 12.21 33.65 -1.75
CA LEU A 88 11.52 32.45 -2.22
C LEU A 88 11.65 31.32 -1.20
N TYR A 89 12.85 31.07 -0.70
CA TYR A 89 13.13 29.98 0.24
C TYR A 89 12.39 30.18 1.57
N GLN A 90 12.30 31.41 2.06
CA GLN A 90 11.50 31.76 3.23
C GLN A 90 10.00 31.47 3.04
N GLN A 91 9.46 31.61 1.83
CA GLN A 91 8.06 31.24 1.55
C GLN A 91 7.83 29.72 1.68
N PHE A 92 8.88 28.89 1.60
CA PHE A 92 8.84 27.45 1.88
C PHE A 92 9.28 27.10 3.31
N GLY A 93 9.49 28.09 4.18
CA GLY A 93 9.93 27.89 5.56
C GLY A 93 11.42 27.58 5.70
N ILE A 94 12.23 27.89 4.68
CA ILE A 94 13.69 27.69 4.69
C ILE A 94 14.35 29.04 4.96
N TYR A 95 14.84 29.22 6.19
CA TYR A 95 15.42 30.50 6.65
C TYR A 95 16.95 30.56 6.55
N GLN A 96 17.61 29.42 6.35
CA GLN A 96 19.07 29.32 6.21
C GLN A 96 19.41 28.87 4.79
N GLN A 97 20.51 29.40 4.23
CA GLN A 97 20.98 28.99 2.91
C GLN A 97 21.38 27.50 2.93
N PRO A 98 20.69 26.64 2.16
CA PRO A 98 21.09 25.25 2.07
C PRO A 98 22.33 25.10 1.19
N LYS A 99 23.09 24.01 1.41
CA LYS A 99 24.29 23.69 0.62
C LYS A 99 23.97 23.36 -0.84
N THR A 100 22.78 22.81 -1.09
CA THR A 100 22.29 22.42 -2.42
C THR A 100 20.87 22.95 -2.60
N PRO A 101 20.40 23.17 -3.86
CA PRO A 101 19.03 23.57 -4.13
C PRO A 101 18.03 22.60 -3.48
N GLN A 102 16.92 23.14 -2.96
CA GLN A 102 15.90 22.35 -2.23
C GLN A 102 14.50 22.50 -2.82
N ILE A 103 14.29 23.51 -3.67
CA ILE A 103 13.01 23.85 -4.25
C ILE A 103 13.04 23.45 -5.72
N VAL A 104 11.93 22.87 -6.18
CA VAL A 104 11.69 22.62 -7.60
C VAL A 104 10.32 23.19 -7.98
N PHE A 105 10.22 23.72 -9.20
CA PHE A 105 8.95 24.10 -9.81
C PHE A 105 8.57 23.05 -10.83
N ALA A 106 7.30 22.66 -10.81
CA ALA A 106 6.79 21.66 -11.74
C ALA A 106 5.40 22.04 -12.27
N GLU A 107 5.13 21.69 -13.51
CA GLU A 107 3.90 22.07 -14.21
C GLU A 107 3.30 20.93 -15.03
N GLN A 108 1.96 20.90 -15.13
CA GLN A 108 1.21 20.13 -16.11
C GLN A 108 -0.05 20.92 -16.51
N GLY A 109 -0.01 21.62 -17.64
CA GLY A 109 -1.11 22.49 -18.06
C GLY A 109 -1.33 23.65 -17.10
N ASP A 110 -2.54 23.78 -16.55
CA ASP A 110 -2.92 24.79 -15.55
C ASP A 110 -2.42 24.47 -14.13
N PHE A 111 -1.85 23.28 -13.95
CA PHE A 111 -1.38 22.81 -12.65
C PHE A 111 0.09 23.14 -12.47
N LYS A 112 0.33 24.23 -11.72
CA LYS A 112 1.67 24.71 -11.39
C LYS A 112 1.91 24.57 -9.91
N ILE A 113 3.05 24.00 -9.54
CA ILE A 113 3.43 23.77 -8.15
C ILE A 113 4.87 24.17 -7.89
N GLY A 114 5.12 24.68 -6.69
CA GLY A 114 6.45 24.73 -6.10
C GLY A 114 6.54 23.70 -4.98
N VAL A 115 7.68 23.01 -4.91
CA VAL A 115 7.87 21.87 -4.02
C VAL A 115 9.17 22.04 -3.23
N TYR A 116 9.08 21.99 -1.91
CA TYR A 116 10.25 21.73 -1.08
C TYR A 116 10.54 20.23 -1.11
N LEU A 117 11.37 19.79 -2.05
CA LEU A 117 11.45 18.41 -2.52
C LEU A 117 11.75 17.40 -1.40
N ASN A 118 12.82 17.61 -0.64
CA ASN A 118 13.25 16.71 0.42
C ASN A 118 12.21 16.57 1.54
N MET A 119 11.56 17.67 1.94
CA MET A 119 10.49 17.59 2.94
C MET A 119 9.21 16.99 2.38
N ALA A 120 8.90 17.23 1.10
CA ALA A 120 7.74 16.64 0.45
C ALA A 120 7.89 15.11 0.31
N LEU A 121 9.08 14.61 -0.04
CA LEU A 121 9.40 13.17 -0.10
C LEU A 121 9.29 12.52 1.29
N THR A 122 9.93 13.10 2.30
CA THR A 122 9.90 12.55 3.67
C THR A 122 8.52 12.53 4.32
N LYS A 123 7.59 13.33 3.82
CA LYS A 123 6.20 13.40 4.30
C LYS A 123 5.21 12.76 3.34
N GLY A 124 5.68 12.08 2.29
CA GLY A 124 4.84 11.41 1.31
C GLY A 124 3.99 12.35 0.44
N ASN A 125 4.20 13.67 0.50
CA ASN A 125 3.51 14.63 -0.37
C ASN A 125 3.95 14.50 -1.84
N ILE A 126 5.18 14.03 -2.07
CA ILE A 126 5.65 13.55 -3.37
C ILE A 126 6.00 12.07 -3.23
N MET A 127 5.56 11.27 -4.20
CA MET A 127 5.84 9.85 -4.26
C MET A 127 7.31 9.65 -4.67
N SER A 128 8.10 8.93 -3.86
CA SER A 128 9.47 8.59 -4.27
C SER A 128 9.46 7.56 -5.40
N GLY A 129 8.62 6.53 -5.33
CA GLY A 129 8.41 5.58 -6.43
C GLY A 129 6.93 5.24 -6.53
N HIS A 130 6.39 5.13 -7.73
CA HIS A 130 5.00 4.80 -7.98
C HIS A 130 4.87 3.39 -8.56
N TYR A 131 4.08 2.54 -7.91
CA TYR A 131 3.74 1.20 -8.36
C TYR A 131 2.31 0.89 -7.89
N VAL A 132 1.48 0.33 -8.75
CA VAL A 132 0.12 -0.09 -8.38
C VAL A 132 0.15 -1.59 -8.20
N SER A 133 -0.17 -2.05 -6.99
CA SER A 133 -0.20 -3.48 -6.68
C SER A 133 -1.28 -4.14 -7.53
N HIS A 134 -0.90 -5.11 -8.34
CA HIS A 134 -1.83 -5.78 -9.25
C HIS A 134 -1.49 -7.25 -9.44
N MET A 135 -2.53 -8.08 -9.46
CA MET A 135 -2.46 -9.46 -9.94
C MET A 135 -3.72 -9.75 -10.75
N ASN A 136 -3.54 -10.25 -11.97
CA ASN A 136 -4.66 -10.49 -12.89
C ASN A 136 -5.71 -11.42 -12.26
N GLY A 137 -6.96 -10.97 -12.24
CA GLY A 137 -8.10 -11.73 -11.70
C GLY A 137 -8.20 -11.73 -10.17
N ALA A 138 -7.25 -11.13 -9.46
CA ALA A 138 -7.35 -10.97 -8.01
C ALA A 138 -8.43 -9.96 -7.63
N VAL A 139 -9.15 -10.25 -6.55
CA VAL A 139 -10.13 -9.33 -5.96
C VAL A 139 -9.87 -9.20 -4.47
N ASP A 140 -10.32 -8.11 -3.85
CA ASP A 140 -10.19 -7.95 -2.41
C ASP A 140 -10.95 -9.05 -1.66
N LEU A 141 -10.26 -9.66 -0.70
CA LEU A 141 -10.86 -10.62 0.21
C LEU A 141 -11.81 -9.89 1.15
N THR A 142 -12.99 -10.45 1.39
CA THR A 142 -13.96 -9.92 2.36
C THR A 142 -14.43 -11.02 3.30
N PRO A 143 -14.98 -10.67 4.49
CA PRO A 143 -15.58 -11.65 5.39
C PRO A 143 -16.67 -12.49 4.73
N ALA A 144 -17.49 -11.89 3.87
CA ALA A 144 -18.54 -12.58 3.14
C ALA A 144 -17.97 -13.61 2.13
N ILE A 145 -16.87 -13.27 1.44
CA ILE A 145 -16.17 -14.22 0.57
C ILE A 145 -15.64 -15.39 1.40
N LEU A 146 -14.97 -15.12 2.53
CA LEU A 146 -14.48 -16.18 3.43
C LEU A 146 -15.59 -17.11 3.91
N PHE A 147 -16.73 -16.52 4.27
CA PHE A 147 -17.90 -17.27 4.72
C PHE A 147 -18.43 -18.21 3.63
N ALA A 148 -18.57 -17.73 2.39
CA ALA A 148 -19.02 -18.55 1.27
C ALA A 148 -18.02 -19.69 0.95
N TYR A 149 -16.71 -19.42 1.00
CA TYR A 149 -15.69 -20.44 0.81
C TYR A 149 -15.70 -21.49 1.93
N ALA A 150 -15.93 -21.10 3.18
CA ALA A 150 -16.11 -22.05 4.28
C ALA A 150 -17.36 -22.92 4.08
N HIS A 151 -18.48 -22.33 3.65
CA HIS A 151 -19.68 -23.11 3.31
C HIS A 151 -19.42 -24.15 2.22
N LYS A 152 -18.70 -23.76 1.16
CA LYS A 152 -18.32 -24.68 0.07
C LYS A 152 -17.39 -25.78 0.56
N LEU A 153 -16.34 -25.44 1.29
CA LEU A 153 -15.33 -26.38 1.75
C LEU A 153 -15.91 -27.46 2.67
N TYR A 154 -16.80 -27.07 3.58
CA TYR A 154 -17.35 -27.96 4.60
C TYR A 154 -18.73 -28.53 4.24
N GLY A 155 -19.29 -28.21 3.07
CA GLY A 155 -20.61 -28.70 2.65
C GLY A 155 -21.75 -28.29 3.59
N LYS A 156 -21.66 -27.09 4.19
CA LYS A 156 -22.64 -26.64 5.19
C LYS A 156 -23.98 -26.29 4.55
N PRO A 157 -25.11 -26.75 5.15
CA PRO A 157 -26.43 -26.36 4.66
C PRO A 157 -26.63 -24.85 4.79
N ILE A 158 -27.37 -24.27 3.83
CA ILE A 158 -27.74 -22.85 3.87
C ILE A 158 -29.06 -22.73 4.62
N ASP A 159 -28.96 -22.62 5.95
CA ASP A 159 -30.08 -22.38 6.86
C ASP A 159 -30.30 -20.88 7.12
N THR A 160 -31.32 -20.53 7.91
CA THR A 160 -31.65 -19.12 8.21
C THR A 160 -30.51 -18.40 8.91
N ALA A 161 -29.83 -19.04 9.86
CA ALA A 161 -28.70 -18.44 10.57
C ALA A 161 -27.52 -18.14 9.64
N SER A 162 -27.25 -19.02 8.67
CA SER A 162 -26.21 -18.82 7.66
C SER A 162 -26.54 -17.65 6.74
N VAL A 163 -27.81 -17.51 6.34
CA VAL A 163 -28.28 -16.41 5.50
C VAL A 163 -28.17 -15.07 6.23
N GLU A 164 -28.61 -15.01 7.48
CA GLU A 164 -28.51 -13.79 8.30
C GLU A 164 -27.06 -13.41 8.58
N THR A 165 -26.19 -14.39 8.85
CA THR A 165 -24.76 -14.16 9.01
C THR A 165 -24.17 -13.58 7.72
N TYR A 166 -24.46 -14.18 6.57
CA TYR A 166 -23.98 -13.69 5.28
C TYR A 166 -24.47 -12.27 4.98
N ALA A 167 -25.75 -11.99 5.23
CA ALA A 167 -26.31 -10.66 5.06
C ALA A 167 -25.62 -9.61 5.93
N PHE A 168 -25.40 -9.92 7.22
CA PHE A 168 -24.65 -9.05 8.13
C PHE A 168 -23.21 -8.78 7.64
N LEU A 169 -22.54 -9.80 7.09
CA LEU A 169 -21.19 -9.65 6.55
C LEU A 169 -21.14 -8.84 5.25
N CYS A 170 -22.20 -8.87 4.44
CA CYS A 170 -22.31 -8.12 3.18
C CYS A 170 -22.75 -6.66 3.40
N ALA A 171 -23.78 -6.45 4.22
CA ALA A 171 -24.43 -5.15 4.42
C ALA A 171 -24.90 -4.99 5.88
N PRO A 172 -23.97 -4.71 6.82
CA PRO A 172 -24.28 -4.69 8.25
C PRO A 172 -25.33 -3.63 8.62
N GLN A 173 -25.34 -2.47 7.94
CA GLN A 173 -26.33 -1.41 8.16
C GLN A 173 -27.74 -1.84 7.71
N GLN A 174 -27.86 -2.34 6.48
CA GLN A 174 -29.13 -2.82 5.94
C GLN A 174 -29.70 -3.97 6.78
N TYR A 175 -28.83 -4.88 7.24
CA TYR A 175 -29.23 -5.95 8.15
C TYR A 175 -29.78 -5.38 9.47
N ALA A 176 -29.06 -4.44 10.11
CA ALA A 176 -29.50 -3.83 11.36
C ALA A 176 -30.86 -3.11 11.23
N GLU A 177 -31.09 -2.40 10.13
CA GLU A 177 -32.37 -1.74 9.85
C GLU A 177 -33.50 -2.75 9.69
N ALA A 178 -33.28 -3.82 8.92
CA ALA A 178 -34.26 -4.85 8.67
C ALA A 178 -34.61 -5.68 9.92
N THR A 179 -33.70 -5.84 10.89
CA THR A 179 -33.96 -6.67 12.09
C THR A 179 -35.13 -6.18 12.96
N ASN A 180 -35.56 -4.92 12.82
CA ASN A 180 -36.69 -4.36 13.57
C ASN A 180 -38.04 -4.50 12.82
N ASP A 181 -38.03 -4.98 11.58
CA ASP A 181 -39.23 -5.18 10.76
C ASP A 181 -39.27 -6.63 10.23
N PRO A 182 -40.24 -7.46 10.68
CA PRO A 182 -40.31 -8.86 10.29
C PRO A 182 -40.55 -9.06 8.78
N PHE A 183 -41.19 -8.12 8.09
CA PHE A 183 -41.40 -8.21 6.64
C PHE A 183 -40.13 -7.86 5.87
N ALA A 184 -39.46 -6.76 6.27
CA ALA A 184 -38.17 -6.39 5.68
C ALA A 184 -37.10 -7.46 5.91
N LEU A 185 -37.07 -8.08 7.10
CA LEU A 185 -36.15 -9.17 7.40
C LEU A 185 -36.37 -10.40 6.52
N GLU A 186 -37.62 -10.75 6.21
CA GLU A 186 -37.93 -11.89 5.35
C GLU A 186 -37.58 -11.64 3.88
N GLU A 187 -37.79 -10.41 3.39
CA GLU A 187 -37.34 -9.99 2.06
C GLU A 187 -35.81 -10.03 1.96
N LEU A 188 -35.12 -9.53 2.98
CA LEU A 188 -33.66 -9.57 3.09
C LEU A 188 -33.13 -11.02 3.10
N ARG A 189 -33.76 -11.91 3.88
CA ARG A 189 -33.42 -13.34 3.91
C ARG A 189 -33.58 -13.99 2.54
N THR A 190 -34.66 -13.68 1.82
CA THR A 190 -34.90 -14.23 0.48
C THR A 190 -33.80 -13.82 -0.48
N THR A 191 -33.42 -12.54 -0.47
CA THR A 191 -32.34 -11.97 -1.29
C THR A 191 -31.00 -12.62 -0.99
N TYR A 192 -30.54 -12.55 0.27
CA TYR A 192 -29.22 -13.07 0.65
C TYR A 192 -29.12 -14.60 0.62
N ARG A 193 -30.24 -15.33 0.73
CA ARG A 193 -30.25 -16.78 0.52
C ARG A 193 -29.87 -17.13 -0.92
N ASN A 194 -30.38 -16.39 -1.89
CA ASN A 194 -30.04 -16.61 -3.30
C ASN A 194 -28.60 -16.17 -3.59
N GLU A 195 -28.16 -15.04 -3.05
CA GLU A 195 -26.78 -14.58 -3.19
C GLU A 195 -25.77 -15.55 -2.58
N LEU A 196 -26.00 -16.03 -1.35
CA LEU A 196 -25.12 -17.01 -0.69
C LEU A 196 -25.06 -18.32 -1.49
N LYS A 197 -26.19 -18.83 -1.98
CA LYS A 197 -26.21 -20.01 -2.86
C LYS A 197 -25.32 -19.81 -4.09
N GLN A 198 -25.44 -18.65 -4.75
CA GLN A 198 -24.63 -18.32 -5.91
C GLN A 198 -23.15 -18.16 -5.56
N ALA A 199 -22.82 -17.52 -4.43
CA ALA A 199 -21.45 -17.34 -3.97
C ALA A 199 -20.79 -18.69 -3.66
N VAL A 200 -21.50 -19.61 -3.00
CA VAL A 200 -21.01 -20.97 -2.71
C VAL A 200 -20.79 -21.76 -4.01
N VAL A 201 -21.71 -21.69 -4.97
CA VAL A 201 -21.53 -22.36 -6.27
C VAL A 201 -20.32 -21.80 -7.02
N LYS A 202 -20.20 -20.48 -7.09
CA LYS A 202 -19.14 -19.76 -7.83
C LYS A 202 -17.77 -19.74 -7.15
N ALA A 203 -17.67 -20.08 -5.86
CA ALA A 203 -16.40 -20.06 -5.14
C ALA A 203 -15.40 -21.03 -5.78
N ASP A 204 -14.31 -20.49 -6.33
CA ASP A 204 -13.25 -21.23 -7.01
C ASP A 204 -11.97 -21.20 -6.16
N PHE A 205 -11.49 -22.36 -5.73
CA PHE A 205 -10.27 -22.46 -4.92
C PHE A 205 -8.99 -22.16 -5.72
N ASN A 206 -9.06 -21.97 -7.03
CA ASN A 206 -7.94 -21.43 -7.83
C ASN A 206 -7.93 -19.91 -7.89
N LYS A 207 -9.00 -19.23 -7.44
CA LYS A 207 -9.08 -17.78 -7.44
C LYS A 207 -8.09 -17.19 -6.45
N VAL A 208 -7.45 -16.09 -6.87
CA VAL A 208 -6.57 -15.30 -6.03
C VAL A 208 -7.35 -14.16 -5.40
N PHE A 209 -7.03 -13.87 -4.15
CA PHE A 209 -7.57 -12.77 -3.39
C PHE A 209 -6.45 -11.86 -2.91
N ARG A 210 -6.77 -10.59 -2.68
CA ARG A 210 -5.86 -9.61 -2.11
C ARG A 210 -6.29 -9.30 -0.68
N ILE A 211 -5.34 -9.28 0.25
CA ILE A 211 -5.53 -8.84 1.63
C ILE A 211 -4.43 -7.85 1.99
N LYS A 212 -4.80 -6.78 2.70
CA LYS A 212 -3.84 -5.77 3.12
C LYS A 212 -3.28 -6.11 4.50
N CYS A 213 -1.96 -6.08 4.60
CA CYS A 213 -1.22 -6.32 5.83
C CYS A 213 -0.29 -5.14 6.16
N LEU A 214 0.14 -5.09 7.42
CA LEU A 214 1.16 -4.20 7.94
C LEU A 214 2.31 -5.05 8.50
N SER A 215 3.53 -4.59 8.32
CA SER A 215 4.71 -5.16 8.96
C SER A 215 5.69 -4.07 9.38
N GLU A 216 6.45 -4.32 10.46
CA GLU A 216 7.62 -3.50 10.76
C GLU A 216 8.80 -4.00 9.94
N LEU A 217 9.48 -3.07 9.28
CA LEU A 217 10.73 -3.31 8.59
C LEU A 217 11.85 -3.35 9.64
N GLN A 218 12.49 -4.50 9.76
CA GLN A 218 13.67 -4.67 10.60
C GLN A 218 14.91 -4.04 9.93
N MET A 219 16.06 -4.11 10.60
CA MET A 219 17.31 -3.62 10.03
C MET A 219 17.58 -4.26 8.66
N TYR A 220 17.82 -3.42 7.65
CA TYR A 220 18.07 -3.85 6.28
C TYR A 220 19.29 -4.75 6.17
N ASP A 221 19.14 -5.88 5.48
CA ASP A 221 20.25 -6.77 5.16
C ASP A 221 20.89 -6.31 3.84
N ILE A 222 22.09 -5.73 3.93
CA ILE A 222 22.83 -5.22 2.78
C ILE A 222 23.26 -6.35 1.83
N ASN A 223 23.57 -7.54 2.36
CA ASN A 223 24.09 -8.65 1.57
C ASN A 223 22.97 -9.33 0.79
N GLN A 224 21.82 -9.51 1.44
CA GLN A 224 20.65 -10.12 0.80
C GLN A 224 19.84 -9.12 -0.05
N GLN A 225 20.00 -7.82 0.22
CA GLN A 225 19.20 -6.72 -0.35
C GLN A 225 17.71 -6.85 -0.04
N ARG A 226 17.40 -7.04 1.25
CA ARG A 226 16.04 -7.30 1.74
C ARG A 226 15.83 -6.66 3.10
N PHE A 227 14.59 -6.30 3.39
CA PHE A 227 14.14 -6.00 4.74
C PHE A 227 13.56 -7.26 5.37
N PRO A 228 14.08 -7.73 6.52
CA PRO A 228 13.35 -8.68 7.35
C PRO A 228 12.05 -8.03 7.88
N LEU A 229 11.00 -8.82 7.99
CA LEU A 229 9.66 -8.41 8.42
C LEU A 229 9.38 -8.94 9.83
N SER A 230 8.75 -8.14 10.68
CA SER A 230 8.35 -8.58 12.03
C SER A 230 7.21 -9.61 12.03
N GLY A 231 6.51 -9.75 10.91
CA GLY A 231 5.31 -10.58 10.76
C GLY A 231 4.29 -9.91 9.85
N LEU A 232 3.18 -10.58 9.59
CA LEU A 232 2.07 -10.07 8.78
C LEU A 232 0.87 -9.77 9.67
N THR A 233 0.56 -8.50 9.88
CA THR A 233 -0.64 -8.07 10.62
C THR A 233 -1.71 -7.64 9.62
N CYS A 234 -2.78 -8.41 9.46
CA CYS A 234 -3.86 -8.07 8.53
C CYS A 234 -4.64 -6.85 9.04
N ILE A 235 -4.70 -5.76 8.26
CA ILE A 235 -5.28 -4.48 8.73
C ILE A 235 -6.78 -4.36 8.49
N ASP A 236 -7.32 -5.10 7.52
CA ASP A 236 -8.74 -5.10 7.19
C ASP A 236 -9.55 -6.02 8.13
N VAL A 237 -8.83 -6.82 8.93
CA VAL A 237 -9.39 -7.77 9.89
C VAL A 237 -9.78 -7.05 11.18
N LYS A 238 -11.01 -6.54 11.22
CA LYS A 238 -11.59 -5.81 12.36
C LYS A 238 -12.47 -6.72 13.22
N THR A 239 -11.89 -7.48 14.14
CA THR A 239 -12.67 -8.19 15.18
C THR A 239 -11.90 -8.31 16.49
N GLU A 240 -12.62 -8.55 17.58
CA GLU A 240 -12.07 -9.05 18.84
C GLU A 240 -11.45 -10.43 18.60
N GLN A 241 -10.16 -10.40 18.25
CA GLN A 241 -9.38 -11.58 17.98
C GLN A 241 -9.38 -12.50 19.22
N ASN A 242 -9.76 -13.77 19.04
CA ASN A 242 -9.66 -14.75 20.11
C ASN A 242 -8.17 -15.07 20.37
N ARG A 243 -7.73 -14.93 21.62
CA ARG A 243 -6.32 -15.08 22.02
C ARG A 243 -5.78 -16.47 21.67
N GLU A 244 -6.57 -17.50 21.91
CA GLU A 244 -6.20 -18.89 21.66
C GLU A 244 -6.07 -19.18 20.16
N LEU A 245 -6.96 -18.64 19.32
CA LEU A 245 -6.80 -18.68 17.85
C LEU A 245 -5.51 -17.99 17.40
N SER A 246 -5.18 -16.82 17.94
CA SER A 246 -3.94 -16.11 17.61
C SER A 246 -2.69 -16.92 17.95
N GLN A 247 -2.71 -17.61 19.08
CA GLN A 247 -1.59 -18.47 19.50
C GLN A 247 -1.37 -19.64 18.53
N GLN A 248 -2.42 -20.08 17.83
CA GLN A 248 -2.34 -21.06 16.75
C GLN A 248 -1.99 -20.44 15.39
N GLY A 249 -1.75 -19.12 15.32
CA GLY A 249 -1.43 -18.41 14.08
C GLY A 249 -2.63 -18.12 13.17
N TYR A 250 -3.85 -18.22 13.68
CA TYR A 250 -5.07 -17.90 12.93
C TYR A 250 -5.50 -16.45 13.13
N CYS A 251 -6.00 -15.82 12.08
CA CYS A 251 -6.71 -14.55 12.11
C CYS A 251 -8.23 -14.82 12.07
N LEU A 252 -8.99 -14.20 12.95
CA LEU A 252 -10.46 -14.21 12.91
C LEU A 252 -10.94 -13.02 12.11
N TRP A 253 -11.77 -13.22 11.07
CA TRP A 253 -12.38 -12.14 10.29
C TRP A 253 -13.86 -12.41 10.06
N GLY A 254 -14.72 -11.54 10.62
CA GLY A 254 -16.14 -11.82 10.73
C GLY A 254 -16.36 -13.06 11.60
N THR A 255 -16.98 -14.09 11.03
CA THR A 255 -17.24 -15.36 11.73
C THR A 255 -16.29 -16.50 11.35
N CYS A 256 -15.31 -16.24 10.47
CA CYS A 256 -14.41 -17.24 9.92
C CYS A 256 -12.98 -17.01 10.40
N ALA A 257 -12.26 -18.10 10.62
CA ALA A 257 -10.83 -18.05 10.92
C ALA A 257 -10.02 -18.38 9.65
N PHE A 258 -8.85 -17.80 9.49
CA PHE A 258 -7.92 -18.21 8.45
C PHE A 258 -6.46 -18.18 8.90
N HIS A 259 -5.63 -18.99 8.26
CA HIS A 259 -4.21 -19.07 8.53
C HIS A 259 -3.41 -19.16 7.23
N PHE A 260 -2.27 -18.47 7.18
CA PHE A 260 -1.32 -18.54 6.07
C PHE A 260 -0.33 -19.69 6.30
N THR A 261 -0.40 -20.72 5.47
CA THR A 261 0.38 -21.96 5.66
C THR A 261 1.86 -21.82 5.33
N ASN A 262 2.23 -20.79 4.55
CA ASN A 262 3.58 -20.59 4.02
C ASN A 262 4.22 -19.26 4.46
N THR A 263 3.80 -18.70 5.60
CA THR A 263 4.41 -17.47 6.15
C THR A 263 5.95 -17.50 6.30
N PRO A 264 6.61 -18.64 6.60
CA PRO A 264 8.08 -18.66 6.68
C PRO A 264 8.77 -18.24 5.38
N SER A 265 8.14 -18.45 4.22
CA SER A 265 8.64 -18.03 2.90
C SER A 265 8.51 -16.54 2.62
N PHE A 266 7.76 -15.80 3.46
CA PHE A 266 7.45 -14.37 3.31
C PHE A 266 7.88 -13.54 4.53
N THR A 267 8.94 -13.98 5.22
CA THR A 267 9.54 -13.28 6.38
C THR A 267 10.41 -12.09 6.02
N THR A 268 10.54 -11.80 4.72
CA THR A 268 11.48 -10.82 4.16
C THR A 268 10.89 -10.20 2.90
N LEU A 269 11.19 -8.94 2.67
CA LEU A 269 10.76 -8.17 1.51
C LEU A 269 11.99 -7.72 0.69
N PRO A 270 12.09 -8.10 -0.59
CA PRO A 270 13.13 -7.57 -1.47
C PRO A 270 13.08 -6.06 -1.55
N CYS A 271 14.25 -5.41 -1.53
CA CYS A 271 14.37 -3.98 -1.74
C CYS A 271 15.77 -3.67 -2.26
N GLU A 272 15.86 -2.97 -3.39
CA GLU A 272 17.17 -2.58 -3.93
C GLU A 272 17.91 -1.63 -2.98
N LYS A 273 19.24 -1.75 -2.94
CA LYS A 273 20.09 -0.95 -2.06
C LYS A 273 19.86 0.58 -2.18
N PRO A 274 19.74 1.18 -3.37
CA PRO A 274 19.49 2.62 -3.48
C PRO A 274 18.16 3.05 -2.85
N ILE A 275 17.11 2.24 -3.01
CA ILE A 275 15.78 2.50 -2.41
C ILE A 275 15.89 2.44 -0.89
N ALA A 276 16.53 1.40 -0.35
CA ALA A 276 16.74 1.26 1.08
C ALA A 276 17.52 2.45 1.67
N GLN A 277 18.61 2.87 1.02
CA GLN A 277 19.40 4.04 1.41
C GLN A 277 18.55 5.33 1.43
N GLY A 278 17.68 5.50 0.43
CA GLY A 278 16.72 6.59 0.37
C GLY A 278 15.79 6.61 1.59
N ILE A 279 15.27 5.45 2.00
CA ILE A 279 14.40 5.35 3.18
C ILE A 279 15.12 5.73 4.46
N TYR A 280 16.34 5.23 4.68
CA TYR A 280 17.13 5.61 5.85
C TYR A 280 17.41 7.12 5.88
N THR A 281 17.72 7.72 4.73
CA THR A 281 17.98 9.16 4.62
C THR A 281 16.72 9.98 4.87
N MET A 282 15.58 9.57 4.27
CA MET A 282 14.29 10.19 4.53
C MET A 282 13.94 10.19 6.02
N ARG A 283 14.12 9.04 6.68
CA ARG A 283 13.83 8.89 8.12
C ARG A 283 14.72 9.74 9.00
N LYS A 284 16.01 9.85 8.65
CA LYS A 284 16.97 10.72 9.35
C LYS A 284 16.55 12.18 9.26
N MET A 285 16.09 12.63 8.10
CA MET A 285 15.61 14.02 7.93
C MET A 285 14.29 14.29 8.64
N SER A 286 13.39 13.31 8.71
CA SER A 286 12.11 13.46 9.44
C SER A 286 12.23 13.26 10.95
N SER A 287 13.44 12.99 11.47
CA SER A 287 13.70 12.63 12.87
C SER A 287 12.78 11.49 13.37
N ALA A 288 12.52 10.51 12.51
CA ALA A 288 11.59 9.42 12.84
C ALA A 288 12.20 8.47 13.88
N THR A 289 11.52 8.31 15.02
CA THR A 289 11.97 7.46 16.13
C THR A 289 11.30 6.09 16.16
N LEU A 290 10.08 5.97 15.61
CA LEU A 290 9.35 4.70 15.52
C LEU A 290 9.93 3.80 14.43
N PRO A 291 9.90 2.45 14.58
CA PRO A 291 10.34 1.53 13.53
C PRO A 291 9.73 1.86 12.16
N PRO A 292 10.48 1.71 11.05
CA PRO A 292 9.90 1.83 9.73
C PRO A 292 8.82 0.77 9.54
N THR A 293 7.69 1.14 8.96
CA THR A 293 6.60 0.20 8.68
C THR A 293 6.38 0.10 7.18
N ALA A 294 5.85 -1.04 6.76
CA ALA A 294 5.43 -1.26 5.39
C ALA A 294 3.99 -1.73 5.33
N THR A 295 3.24 -1.16 4.39
CA THR A 295 1.98 -1.75 3.92
C THR A 295 2.32 -2.81 2.89
N LEU A 296 1.68 -3.96 3.04
CA LEU A 296 1.88 -5.12 2.21
C LEU A 296 0.55 -5.49 1.57
N TYR A 297 0.51 -5.58 0.24
CA TYR A 297 -0.59 -6.21 -0.47
C TYR A 297 -0.24 -7.67 -0.67
N VAL A 298 -0.92 -8.53 0.07
CA VAL A 298 -0.67 -9.96 0.11
C VAL A 298 -1.71 -10.65 -0.77
N TYR A 299 -1.25 -11.31 -1.81
CA TYR A 299 -2.07 -12.11 -2.71
C TYR A 299 -2.11 -13.54 -2.21
N VAL A 300 -3.31 -14.07 -2.02
CA VAL A 300 -3.54 -15.36 -1.36
C VAL A 300 -4.52 -16.22 -2.13
N ARG A 301 -4.36 -17.53 -2.01
CA ARG A 301 -5.32 -18.52 -2.50
C ARG A 301 -5.83 -19.35 -1.33
N ILE A 302 -7.14 -19.56 -1.29
CA ILE A 302 -7.77 -20.42 -0.29
C ILE A 302 -7.52 -21.88 -0.68
N LEU A 303 -6.97 -22.67 0.23
CA LEU A 303 -6.70 -24.09 0.00
C LEU A 303 -7.98 -24.91 0.13
N GLN A 304 -8.23 -25.80 -0.82
CA GLN A 304 -9.34 -26.76 -0.77
C GLN A 304 -9.00 -27.94 0.15
N GLN A 305 -8.74 -27.63 1.43
CA GLN A 305 -8.35 -28.61 2.43
C GLN A 305 -9.02 -28.28 3.76
N ALA A 306 -9.66 -29.29 4.36
CA ALA A 306 -10.26 -29.15 5.69
C ALA A 306 -9.18 -28.84 6.72
N VAL A 307 -9.46 -27.86 7.58
CA VAL A 307 -8.56 -27.46 8.66
C VAL A 307 -8.74 -28.38 9.88
N SER A 308 -7.63 -28.80 10.47
CA SER A 308 -7.61 -29.47 11.77
C SER A 308 -7.23 -28.46 12.86
N LEU A 309 -8.17 -28.13 13.72
CA LEU A 309 -7.95 -27.30 14.91
C LEU A 309 -7.83 -28.18 16.16
N PRO A 310 -7.08 -27.74 17.18
CA PRO A 310 -6.91 -28.52 18.40
C PRO A 310 -8.24 -28.69 19.16
N ASP A 311 -8.37 -29.84 19.81
CA ASP A 311 -9.46 -30.19 20.72
C ASP A 311 -9.19 -29.75 22.18
N GLU A 312 -8.22 -28.85 22.36
CA GLU A 312 -7.93 -28.27 23.67
C GLU A 312 -9.08 -27.37 24.14
N ARG A 313 -9.37 -27.46 25.43
CA ARG A 313 -10.49 -26.76 26.05
C ARG A 313 -10.12 -25.30 26.26
N ILE A 314 -10.89 -24.40 25.65
CA ILE A 314 -10.68 -22.95 25.71
C ILE A 314 -11.92 -22.24 26.24
N LYS A 315 -11.75 -21.01 26.74
CA LYS A 315 -12.87 -20.11 27.01
C LYS A 315 -13.23 -19.38 25.73
N VAL A 316 -14.49 -19.46 25.33
CA VAL A 316 -15.05 -18.69 24.22
C VAL A 316 -16.16 -17.79 24.75
N MET A 317 -16.28 -16.59 24.19
CA MET A 317 -17.39 -15.70 24.51
C MET A 317 -18.70 -16.32 24.00
N ARG A 318 -19.74 -16.33 24.84
CA ARG A 318 -21.04 -16.82 24.44
C ARG A 318 -21.64 -15.92 23.36
N PRO A 319 -22.19 -16.48 22.28
CA PRO A 319 -22.94 -15.69 21.31
C PRO A 319 -24.12 -14.99 21.98
N GLY A 320 -24.20 -13.66 21.88
CA GLY A 320 -25.35 -12.87 22.34
C GLY A 320 -25.33 -12.40 23.80
N ALA A 321 -24.29 -12.70 24.58
CA ALA A 321 -24.14 -12.22 25.96
C ALA A 321 -22.77 -11.58 26.17
N SER A 322 -22.74 -10.29 26.52
CA SER A 322 -21.51 -9.59 26.88
C SER A 322 -20.95 -10.18 28.19
N PHE A 323 -19.66 -10.51 28.20
CA PHE A 323 -18.91 -11.01 29.38
C PHE A 323 -19.30 -12.39 29.93
N GLU A 324 -20.17 -13.15 29.25
CA GLU A 324 -20.36 -14.57 29.55
C GLU A 324 -19.41 -15.44 28.73
N PHE A 325 -18.63 -16.28 29.41
CA PHE A 325 -17.72 -17.22 28.77
C PHE A 325 -18.21 -18.64 28.98
N GLU A 326 -18.15 -19.44 27.92
CA GLU A 326 -18.37 -20.89 28.01
C GLU A 326 -17.10 -21.66 27.65
N TRP A 327 -16.99 -22.86 28.20
CA TRP A 327 -15.93 -23.77 27.82
C TRP A 327 -16.28 -24.47 26.52
N SER A 328 -15.39 -24.38 25.53
CA SER A 328 -15.52 -25.03 24.23
C SER A 328 -14.16 -25.55 23.75
N THR A 329 -14.05 -25.96 22.50
CA THR A 329 -12.78 -26.22 21.83
C THR A 329 -12.67 -25.37 20.57
N LEU A 330 -11.45 -25.08 20.10
CA LEU A 330 -11.25 -24.37 18.84
C LEU A 330 -11.89 -25.13 17.67
N ARG A 331 -11.80 -26.46 17.68
CA ARG A 331 -12.49 -27.33 16.71
C ARG A 331 -14.01 -27.16 16.74
N LYS A 332 -14.63 -27.14 17.92
CA LYS A 332 -16.09 -26.98 18.04
C LYS A 332 -16.55 -25.59 17.58
N ALA A 333 -15.81 -24.55 17.93
CA ALA A 333 -16.17 -23.16 17.59
C ALA A 333 -15.90 -22.83 16.12
N TYR A 334 -14.77 -23.27 15.57
CA TYR A 334 -14.24 -22.80 14.28
C TYR A 334 -13.88 -23.92 13.29
N GLY A 335 -13.95 -25.20 13.66
CA GLY A 335 -13.46 -26.32 12.83
C GLY A 335 -14.16 -26.47 11.47
N GLN A 336 -15.37 -25.90 11.32
CA GLN A 336 -16.09 -25.81 10.05
C GLN A 336 -16.25 -24.35 9.56
N LYS A 337 -15.38 -23.45 10.02
CA LYS A 337 -15.33 -22.03 9.67
C LYS A 337 -13.88 -21.55 9.51
N ALA A 338 -12.91 -22.46 9.58
CA ALA A 338 -11.49 -22.19 9.47
C ALA A 338 -11.01 -22.51 8.05
N LEU A 339 -10.10 -21.71 7.51
CA LEU A 339 -9.58 -21.85 6.15
C LEU A 339 -8.05 -21.74 6.17
N ASN A 340 -7.39 -22.64 5.44
CA ASN A 340 -5.97 -22.47 5.15
C ASN A 340 -5.81 -21.66 3.86
N MET A 341 -4.82 -20.79 3.84
CA MET A 341 -4.47 -19.96 2.71
C MET A 341 -2.99 -20.07 2.41
N GLU A 342 -2.67 -19.98 1.13
CA GLU A 342 -1.31 -19.89 0.65
C GLU A 342 -1.05 -18.48 0.12
N ILE A 343 0.05 -17.86 0.55
CA ILE A 343 0.54 -16.60 0.00
C ILE A 343 1.23 -16.88 -1.33
N ILE A 344 0.82 -16.19 -2.37
CA ILE A 344 1.37 -16.29 -3.73
C ILE A 344 2.39 -15.18 -3.96
N GLN A 345 2.05 -13.96 -3.55
CA GLN A 345 2.85 -12.77 -3.78
C GLN A 345 2.59 -11.74 -2.68
N THR A 346 3.61 -10.95 -2.37
CA THR A 346 3.51 -9.79 -1.48
C THR A 346 4.17 -8.60 -2.15
N ASP A 347 3.42 -7.53 -2.40
CA ASP A 347 3.96 -6.24 -2.83
C ASP A 347 4.08 -5.32 -1.62
N GLY A 348 5.27 -4.76 -1.39
CA GLY A 348 5.53 -3.94 -0.21
C GLY A 348 5.81 -2.47 -0.50
N TYR A 349 5.32 -1.61 0.38
CA TYR A 349 5.37 -0.16 0.27
C TYR A 349 5.78 0.45 1.60
N TYR A 350 6.78 1.33 1.60
CA TYR A 350 7.21 2.02 2.80
C TYR A 350 6.19 3.07 3.23
N ASN A 351 5.68 2.89 4.45
CA ASN A 351 4.75 3.81 5.06
C ASN A 351 5.49 4.93 5.77
N VAL A 352 5.32 6.14 5.25
CA VAL A 352 5.67 7.36 5.97
C VAL A 352 4.75 7.55 7.19
N PHE A 353 3.51 7.09 7.08
CA PHE A 353 2.52 7.11 8.16
C PHE A 353 2.00 5.70 8.40
N PRO A 354 2.24 5.11 9.57
CA PRO A 354 1.68 3.82 9.89
C PRO A 354 0.14 3.92 9.90
N TYR A 355 -0.54 2.85 9.50
CA TYR A 355 -2.01 2.68 9.58
C TYR A 355 -2.87 3.43 8.54
N SER A 356 -2.31 3.87 7.40
CA SER A 356 -3.17 4.30 6.29
C SER A 356 -4.00 3.13 5.76
N ILE A 357 -5.32 3.27 5.81
CA ILE A 357 -6.26 2.29 5.24
C ILE A 357 -6.49 2.50 3.73
N GLN A 358 -6.02 3.62 3.17
CA GLN A 358 -6.16 3.94 1.74
C GLN A 358 -5.23 3.10 0.85
N GLU A 359 -5.51 3.09 -0.46
CA GLU A 359 -4.66 2.40 -1.42
C GLU A 359 -3.26 3.03 -1.46
N VAL A 360 -2.22 2.24 -1.14
CA VAL A 360 -0.83 2.72 -1.16
C VAL A 360 -0.19 2.31 -2.47
N THR A 361 0.09 3.31 -3.30
CA THR A 361 0.74 3.12 -4.61
C THR A 361 2.12 3.77 -4.69
N TYR A 362 2.64 4.24 -3.54
CA TYR A 362 3.85 5.03 -3.47
C TYR A 362 4.86 4.49 -2.47
N ASN A 363 6.13 4.87 -2.66
CA ASN A 363 7.29 4.36 -1.90
C ASN A 363 7.41 2.84 -1.98
N TYR A 364 7.21 2.31 -3.19
CA TYR A 364 7.35 0.89 -3.47
C TYR A 364 8.75 0.37 -3.12
N LEU A 365 8.78 -0.79 -2.47
CA LEU A 365 10.00 -1.44 -1.99
C LEU A 365 10.40 -2.59 -2.90
N GLY A 366 9.43 -3.44 -3.24
CA GLY A 366 9.65 -4.65 -4.02
C GLY A 366 8.49 -5.63 -3.89
N THR A 367 8.58 -6.67 -4.71
CA THR A 367 7.64 -7.80 -4.75
C THR A 367 8.37 -9.05 -4.29
N GLN A 368 7.79 -9.76 -3.33
CA GLN A 368 8.16 -11.13 -3.00
C GLN A 368 7.16 -12.08 -3.66
N THR A 369 7.63 -13.03 -4.45
CA THR A 369 6.79 -14.13 -4.94
C THR A 369 7.13 -15.42 -4.21
N LEU A 370 6.25 -16.42 -4.28
CA LEU A 370 6.59 -17.78 -3.87
C LEU A 370 7.92 -18.19 -4.55
N PRO A 371 8.91 -18.74 -3.81
CA PRO A 371 10.09 -19.30 -4.42
C PRO A 371 9.67 -20.37 -5.43
N LYS A 372 10.19 -20.31 -6.67
CA LYS A 372 10.04 -21.44 -7.58
C LYS A 372 10.66 -22.64 -6.88
N GLU A 373 9.90 -23.74 -6.74
CA GLU A 373 10.50 -25.00 -6.32
C GLU A 373 11.69 -25.25 -7.27
N ASN A 374 12.89 -25.28 -6.69
CA ASN A 374 14.05 -25.78 -7.41
C ASN A 374 13.75 -27.25 -7.68
N ASN A 375 13.17 -27.53 -8.85
CA ASN A 375 13.07 -28.87 -9.42
C ASN A 375 14.51 -29.35 -9.73
N LYS A 376 15.26 -29.64 -8.68
CA LYS A 376 16.36 -30.59 -8.71
C LYS A 376 15.75 -31.93 -8.35
N LYS A 377 15.18 -32.58 -9.37
CA LYS A 377 15.12 -34.05 -9.38
C LYS A 377 16.52 -34.59 -9.61
#